data_AF-A0A953FFX7-F1
#
_entry.id   AF-A0A953FFX7-F1
#
_cell.length_a   1.000
_cell.length_b   1.000
_cell.length_c   1.000
_cell.angle_alpha   90.00
_cell.angle_beta   90.00
_cell.angle_gamma   90.00
#
_symmetry.space_group_name_H-M   'P 1'
#
loop_
_entity.id
_entity.type
_entity.pdbx_description
1 polymer ?
#
loop_
_entity_poly.entity_id
_entity_poly.type
_entity_poly.pdbx_seq_one_letter_code
_entity_poly.pdbx_strand_id
1 'polypeptide(L)'
;MKPIWTLLSSHVRKDFHAGYYLTVALFLAVALYINYTLDLENSIIDIYAGQPRRVPMYFALYGVTYFIACLITFFFNGFPVGRDRKRFILYALFGVGVLSLSSGWPYTLAVLQWIGYKDN
;
A
#
# COMPACT_ATOMS: atom_id res chain seq x y z
N MET A 1 -22.69 -15.01 29.65
CA MET A 1 -21.95 -15.17 28.38
C MET A 1 -22.76 -14.78 27.13
N LYS A 2 -24.05 -15.13 27.03
CA LYS A 2 -24.95 -14.69 25.94
C LYS A 2 -24.92 -13.19 25.59
N PRO A 3 -24.91 -12.23 26.54
CA PRO A 3 -24.95 -10.81 26.19
C PRO A 3 -23.69 -10.31 25.46
N ILE A 4 -22.52 -10.85 25.79
CA ILE A 4 -21.24 -10.49 25.13
C ILE A 4 -21.25 -10.97 23.67
N TRP A 5 -21.73 -12.19 23.43
CA TRP A 5 -21.88 -12.74 22.08
C TRP A 5 -22.87 -11.95 21.22
N THR A 6 -23.99 -11.53 21.79
CA THR A 6 -24.96 -10.68 21.08
C THR A 6 -24.32 -9.34 20.71
N LEU A 7 -23.60 -8.71 21.65
CA LEU A 7 -22.90 -7.44 21.43
C LEU A 7 -21.85 -7.57 20.32
N LEU A 8 -20.99 -8.58 20.40
CA LEU A 8 -19.96 -8.85 19.42
C LEU A 8 -20.55 -9.13 18.03
N SER A 9 -21.55 -10.00 17.93
CA SER A 9 -22.19 -10.32 16.64
C SER A 9 -22.88 -9.12 16.02
N SER A 10 -23.48 -8.25 16.85
CA SER A 10 -24.14 -7.03 16.40
C SER A 10 -23.14 -5.99 15.89
N HIS A 11 -21.96 -5.92 16.52
CA HIS A 11 -20.88 -5.01 16.11
C HIS A 11 -20.27 -5.48 14.80
N VAL A 12 -19.92 -6.77 14.71
CA VAL A 12 -19.41 -7.37 13.47
C VAL A 12 -20.41 -7.21 12.33
N ARG A 13 -21.71 -7.48 12.53
CA ARG A 13 -22.72 -7.30 11.48
C ARG A 13 -22.92 -5.84 11.06
N LYS A 14 -22.76 -4.88 11.96
CA LYS A 14 -22.89 -3.46 11.64
C LYS A 14 -21.71 -2.94 10.82
N ASP A 15 -20.51 -3.41 11.14
CA ASP A 15 -19.28 -2.96 10.47
C ASP A 15 -18.89 -3.84 9.27
N PHE A 16 -19.58 -4.97 9.08
CA PHE A 16 -19.34 -5.86 7.94
C PHE A 16 -20.01 -5.34 6.67
N HIS A 17 -19.21 -4.70 5.82
CA HIS A 17 -19.61 -4.32 4.47
C HIS A 17 -19.17 -5.37 3.45
N ALA A 18 -20.04 -6.34 3.13
CA ALA A 18 -19.73 -7.40 2.15
C ALA A 18 -19.21 -6.82 0.81
N GLY A 19 -19.82 -5.73 0.34
CA GLY A 19 -19.40 -5.02 -0.87
C GLY A 19 -18.00 -4.41 -0.78
N TYR A 20 -17.61 -3.89 0.39
CA TYR A 20 -16.25 -3.39 0.62
C TYR A 20 -15.22 -4.51 0.46
N TYR A 21 -15.42 -5.64 1.16
CA TYR A 21 -14.50 -6.77 1.08
C TYR A 21 -14.41 -7.35 -0.33
N LEU A 22 -15.54 -7.48 -1.03
CA LEU A 22 -15.55 -7.96 -2.41
C LEU A 22 -14.84 -7.00 -3.37
N THR A 23 -15.01 -5.69 -3.17
CA THR A 23 -14.33 -4.67 -3.99
C THR A 23 -12.83 -4.68 -3.74
N VAL A 24 -12.39 -4.79 -2.49
CA VAL A 24 -10.97 -4.93 -2.14
C VAL A 24 -10.39 -6.21 -2.72
N ALA A 25 -11.10 -7.35 -2.60
CA ALA A 25 -10.66 -8.62 -3.17
C ALA A 25 -10.55 -8.57 -4.70
N LEU A 26 -11.52 -7.97 -5.38
CA LEU A 26 -11.50 -7.79 -6.82
C LEU A 26 -10.37 -6.86 -7.25
N PHE A 27 -10.20 -5.73 -6.55
CA PHE A 27 -9.08 -4.81 -6.81
C PHE A 27 -7.73 -5.51 -6.64
N LEU A 28 -7.55 -6.27 -5.56
CA LEU A 28 -6.33 -7.04 -5.34
C LEU A 28 -6.09 -8.05 -6.47
N ALA A 29 -7.13 -8.81 -6.86
CA ALA A 29 -7.04 -9.77 -7.95
C ALA A 29 -6.64 -9.10 -9.28
N VAL A 30 -7.24 -7.95 -9.61
CA VAL A 30 -6.90 -7.18 -10.81
C VAL A 30 -5.47 -6.62 -10.73
N ALA A 31 -5.08 -6.05 -9.59
CA ALA A 31 -3.73 -5.50 -9.39
C ALA A 31 -2.67 -6.59 -9.55
N LEU A 32 -2.87 -7.76 -8.94
CA LEU A 32 -1.98 -8.91 -9.11
C LEU A 32 -1.97 -9.40 -10.55
N TYR A 33 -3.14 -9.56 -11.18
CA TYR A 33 -3.23 -9.99 -12.57
C TYR A 33 -2.44 -9.06 -13.49
N ILE A 34 -2.61 -7.74 -13.37
CA ILE A 34 -1.85 -6.75 -14.15
C ILE A 34 -0.36 -6.86 -13.84
N ASN A 35 0.02 -6.93 -12.56
CA ASN A 35 1.43 -7.00 -12.15
C ASN A 35 2.15 -8.22 -12.73
N TYR A 36 1.53 -9.40 -12.69
CA TYR A 36 2.09 -10.63 -13.23
C TYR A 36 2.00 -10.74 -14.75
N THR A 37 0.98 -10.13 -15.38
CA THR A 37 0.82 -10.17 -16.84
C THR A 37 1.80 -9.22 -17.54
N LEU A 38 1.97 -8.02 -16.99
CA LEU A 38 2.90 -7.03 -17.54
C LEU A 38 4.32 -7.16 -16.98
N ASP A 39 4.50 -8.01 -15.97
CA ASP A 39 5.76 -8.23 -15.28
C ASP A 39 6.40 -6.90 -14.85
N LEU A 40 5.61 -6.03 -14.22
CA LEU A 40 5.97 -4.62 -14.02
C LEU A 40 7.31 -4.45 -13.30
N GLU A 41 7.59 -5.30 -12.32
CA GLU A 41 8.84 -5.25 -11.57
C GLU A 41 10.03 -5.73 -12.42
N ASN A 42 10.01 -6.99 -12.89
CA ASN A 42 11.17 -7.56 -13.57
C ASN A 42 11.37 -7.01 -14.99
N SER A 43 10.28 -6.68 -15.70
CA SER A 43 10.34 -6.22 -17.09
C SER A 43 10.40 -4.71 -17.25
N ILE A 44 9.96 -3.89 -16.29
CA ILE A 44 9.95 -2.42 -16.45
C ILE A 44 10.88 -1.75 -15.44
N ILE A 45 10.74 -2.10 -14.16
CA ILE A 45 11.48 -1.44 -13.08
C ILE A 45 12.93 -1.93 -13.04
N ASP A 46 13.16 -3.24 -13.20
CA ASP A 46 14.48 -3.85 -13.09
C ASP A 46 15.40 -3.59 -14.28
N ILE A 47 14.87 -3.13 -15.42
CA ILE A 47 15.71 -2.56 -16.50
C ILE A 47 16.59 -1.42 -15.97
N TYR A 48 16.12 -0.72 -14.93
CA TYR A 48 16.84 0.38 -14.30
C TYR A 48 17.57 -0.05 -13.02
N ALA A 49 17.83 -1.35 -12.83
CA ALA A 49 18.64 -1.87 -11.73
C ALA A 49 19.93 -1.06 -11.55
N GLY A 50 20.25 -0.69 -10.31
CA GLY A 50 21.39 0.16 -10.01
C GLY A 50 21.17 1.67 -10.25
N GLN A 51 20.02 2.10 -10.79
CA GLN A 51 19.74 3.51 -11.09
C GLN A 51 18.70 4.11 -10.13
N PRO A 52 18.86 5.38 -9.71
CA PRO A 52 17.90 6.07 -8.85
C PRO A 52 16.54 6.28 -9.52
N ARG A 53 16.44 6.11 -10.85
CA ARG A 53 15.18 6.19 -11.62
C ARG A 53 14.17 5.11 -11.23
N ARG A 54 14.58 4.05 -10.52
CA ARG A 54 13.64 3.06 -9.94
C ARG A 54 12.76 3.66 -8.85
N VAL A 55 13.26 4.65 -8.10
CA VAL A 55 12.49 5.29 -7.01
C VAL A 55 11.16 5.87 -7.50
N PRO A 56 11.10 6.75 -8.52
CA PRO A 56 9.83 7.27 -9.01
C PRO A 56 8.92 6.18 -9.62
N MET A 57 9.48 5.07 -10.13
CA MET A 57 8.69 3.95 -10.65
C MET A 57 8.01 3.16 -9.52
N TYR A 58 8.76 2.82 -8.46
CA TYR A 58 8.18 2.24 -7.25
C TYR A 58 7.19 3.20 -6.58
N PHE A 59 7.45 4.51 -6.62
CA PHE A 59 6.52 5.52 -6.12
C PHE A 59 5.20 5.52 -6.88
N ALA A 60 5.24 5.40 -8.20
CA ALA A 60 4.04 5.25 -9.00
C ALA A 60 3.32 3.92 -8.68
N LEU A 61 4.04 2.81 -8.63
CA LEU A 61 3.47 1.48 -8.36
C LEU A 61 2.79 1.40 -6.98
N TYR A 62 3.51 1.78 -5.93
CA TYR A 62 3.00 1.78 -4.56
C TYR A 62 1.96 2.88 -4.35
N GLY A 63 2.16 4.06 -4.92
CA GLY A 63 1.22 5.17 -4.81
C GLY A 63 -0.14 4.83 -5.41
N VAL A 64 -0.17 4.34 -6.66
CA VAL A 64 -1.42 3.97 -7.34
C VAL A 64 -2.17 2.91 -6.54
N THR A 65 -1.48 1.84 -6.12
CA THR A 65 -2.12 0.76 -5.36
C THR A 65 -2.65 1.23 -4.01
N TYR A 66 -1.85 2.00 -3.26
CA TYR A 66 -2.23 2.55 -1.97
C TYR A 66 -3.42 3.52 -2.05
N PHE A 67 -3.38 4.49 -2.98
CA PHE A 67 -4.44 5.50 -3.09
C PHE A 67 -5.75 4.90 -3.62
N ILE A 68 -5.70 3.92 -4.53
CA ILE A 68 -6.91 3.20 -4.94
C ILE A 68 -7.52 2.43 -3.77
N ALA A 69 -6.71 1.72 -2.98
CA ALA A 69 -7.20 1.03 -1.78
C ALA A 69 -7.86 2.01 -0.80
N CYS A 70 -7.24 3.17 -0.58
CA CYS A 70 -7.80 4.22 0.27
C CYS A 70 -9.12 4.79 -0.29
N LEU A 71 -9.22 5.00 -1.61
CA LEU A 71 -10.45 5.45 -2.26
C LEU A 71 -11.59 4.44 -2.08
N ILE A 72 -11.31 3.14 -2.21
CA ILE A 72 -12.28 2.07 -1.93
C ILE A 72 -12.74 2.17 -0.47
N THR A 73 -11.81 2.30 0.48
CA THR A 73 -12.15 2.44 1.91
C THR A 73 -13.02 3.66 2.18
N PHE A 74 -12.70 4.82 1.59
CA PHE A 74 -13.46 6.06 1.78
C PHE A 74 -14.83 6.03 1.10
N PHE A 75 -14.98 5.28 0.01
CA PHE A 75 -16.26 5.09 -0.66
C PHE A 75 -17.25 4.32 0.22
N PHE A 76 -16.80 3.25 0.89
CA PHE A 76 -17.67 2.42 1.73
C PHE A 76 -17.84 2.96 3.17
N ASN A 77 -16.78 3.50 3.78
CA ASN A 77 -16.77 3.88 5.20
C ASN A 77 -16.78 5.40 5.42
N GLY A 78 -16.73 6.19 4.33
CA GLY A 78 -16.53 7.62 4.41
C GLY A 78 -15.08 8.02 4.75
N PHE A 79 -14.78 9.30 4.61
CA PHE A 79 -13.52 9.84 5.12
C PHE A 79 -13.62 10.04 6.64
N PRO A 80 -12.60 9.68 7.44
CA PRO A 80 -12.67 9.78 8.91
C PRO A 80 -13.04 11.20 9.37
N VAL A 81 -14.08 11.31 10.19
CA VAL A 81 -14.55 12.58 10.75
C VAL A 81 -13.44 13.19 11.61
N GLY A 82 -13.13 14.48 11.40
CA GLY A 82 -12.09 15.20 12.15
C GLY A 82 -10.67 15.05 11.63
N ARG A 83 -10.44 14.29 10.54
CA ARG A 83 -9.12 14.21 9.91
C ARG A 83 -9.01 15.22 8.76
N ASP A 84 -7.88 15.92 8.68
CA ASP A 84 -7.58 16.83 7.57
C ASP A 84 -7.13 16.02 6.34
N ARG A 85 -7.86 16.19 5.22
CA ARG A 85 -7.55 15.55 3.93
C ARG A 85 -6.14 15.88 3.44
N LYS A 86 -5.68 17.12 3.61
CA LYS A 86 -4.35 17.55 3.16
C LYS A 86 -3.26 16.86 3.95
N ARG A 87 -3.41 16.79 5.28
CA ARG A 87 -2.46 16.07 6.17
C ARG A 87 -2.44 14.58 5.86
N PHE A 88 -3.60 13.97 5.61
CA PHE A 88 -3.68 12.58 5.20
C PHE A 88 -2.87 12.33 3.91
N ILE A 89 -3.11 13.13 2.86
CA ILE A 89 -2.38 12.99 1.59
C ILE A 89 -0.88 13.20 1.80
N LEU A 90 -0.48 14.19 2.59
CA LEU A 90 0.93 14.44 2.90
C LEU A 90 1.59 13.23 3.58
N TYR A 91 0.95 12.66 4.61
CA TYR A 91 1.49 11.49 5.30
C TYR A 91 1.49 10.23 4.42
N ALA A 92 0.46 10.04 3.59
CA ALA A 92 0.41 8.97 2.61
C ALA A 92 1.56 9.10 1.58
N LEU A 93 1.74 10.28 0.99
CA LEU A 93 2.82 10.54 0.04
C LEU A 93 4.20 10.37 0.70
N PHE A 94 4.35 10.81 1.95
CA PHE A 94 5.58 10.61 2.71
C PHE A 94 5.87 9.12 2.93
N GLY A 95 4.89 8.36 3.42
CA GLY A 95 5.05 6.92 3.66
C GLY A 95 5.35 6.14 2.37
N VAL A 96 4.60 6.40 1.30
CA VAL A 96 4.87 5.83 -0.03
C VAL A 96 6.26 6.25 -0.52
N GLY A 97 6.65 7.51 -0.30
CA GLY A 97 7.98 8.02 -0.63
C GLY A 97 9.10 7.25 0.05
N VAL A 98 8.98 7.03 1.36
CA VAL A 98 9.95 6.24 2.14
C VAL A 98 10.02 4.80 1.65
N LEU A 99 8.88 4.14 1.41
CA LEU A 99 8.84 2.78 0.86
C LEU A 99 9.50 2.68 -0.53
N SER A 100 9.28 3.69 -1.36
CA SER A 100 9.83 3.74 -2.72
C SER A 100 11.33 4.00 -2.72
N LEU A 101 11.83 4.82 -1.79
CA LEU A 101 13.26 4.98 -1.55
C LEU A 101 13.87 3.67 -1.05
N SER A 102 13.26 3.01 -0.08
CA SER A 102 13.76 1.74 0.45
C SER A 102 13.89 0.66 -0.63
N SER A 103 12.93 0.60 -1.56
CA SER A 103 12.87 -0.45 -2.58
C SER A 103 13.63 -0.09 -3.87
N GLY A 104 13.60 1.18 -4.26
CA GLY A 104 14.18 1.67 -5.51
C GLY A 104 15.60 2.22 -5.39
N TRP A 105 16.07 2.57 -4.19
CA TRP A 105 17.40 3.16 -4.04
C TRP A 105 18.49 2.09 -4.20
N PRO A 106 19.41 2.26 -5.16
CA PRO A 106 20.35 1.20 -5.52
C PRO A 106 21.47 0.99 -4.49
N TYR A 107 21.75 2.01 -3.67
CA TYR A 107 22.86 1.98 -2.72
C TYR A 107 22.43 1.68 -1.29
N THR A 108 21.18 1.25 -1.06
CA THR A 108 20.66 1.05 0.30
C THR A 108 21.52 0.05 1.07
N LEU A 109 21.86 -1.09 0.46
CA LEU A 109 22.73 -2.09 1.07
C LEU A 109 24.15 -1.56 1.30
N ALA A 110 24.71 -0.83 0.34
CA ALA A 110 26.05 -0.25 0.46
C ALA A 110 26.12 0.79 1.59
N VAL A 111 25.07 1.62 1.75
CA VAL A 111 24.96 2.58 2.85
C VAL A 111 24.80 1.84 4.18
N LEU A 112 23.96 0.79 4.24
CA LEU A 112 23.78 -0.03 5.43
C LEU A 112 25.10 -0.70 5.85
N GLN A 113 25.85 -1.27 4.90
CA GLN A 113 27.16 -1.86 5.15
C GLN A 113 28.19 -0.81 5.60
N TRP A 114 28.17 0.40 5.01
CA TRP A 114 29.03 1.51 5.41
C TRP A 114 28.77 1.97 6.86
N ILE A 115 27.52 1.93 7.33
CA ILE A 115 27.16 2.22 8.72
C ILE A 115 27.32 1.01 9.67
N GLY A 116 27.90 -0.09 9.20
CA GLY A 116 28.26 -1.26 10.02
C GLY A 116 27.21 -2.36 10.10
N TYR A 117 26.17 -2.34 9.26
CA TYR A 117 25.25 -3.47 9.12
C TYR A 117 25.98 -4.65 8.45
N LYS A 118 25.93 -5.82 9.09
CA LYS A 118 26.41 -7.09 8.51
C LYS A 118 25.20 -7.97 8.25
N ASP A 119 24.97 -8.31 6.98
CA ASP A 119 24.09 -9.42 6.65
C ASP A 119 24.72 -10.69 7.24
N ASN A 120 23.99 -11.35 8.14
CA ASN A 120 24.34 -12.69 8.63
C ASN A 120 23.76 -13.75 7.69
#